data_AF-A0A2V0QJ35-F1
#
_entry.id   AF-A0A2V0QJ35-F1
#
_cell.length_a   1.000
_cell.length_b   1.000
_cell.length_c   1.000
_cell.angle_alpha   90.00
_cell.angle_beta   90.00
_cell.angle_gamma   90.00
#
_symmetry.space_group_name_H-M   'P 1'
#
loop_
_entity.id
_entity.type
_entity.pdbx_description
1 polymer ?
#
loop_
_entity_poly.entity_id
_entity_poly.type
_entity_poly.pdbx_seq_one_letter_code
_entity_poly.pdbx_strand_id
1 'polypeptide(L)' 'MSAQDIVLSPEESAELSRRTRSATISQRDGRRARVILLAAQGCSRVEISARNRTITFAMAP' A
#
# COMPACT_ATOMS: atom_id res chain seq x y z
N MET A 1 6.64 17.89 -8.33
CA MET A 1 6.62 16.42 -8.50
C MET A 1 5.18 15.99 -8.43
N SER A 2 4.51 15.87 -9.59
CA SER A 2 3.07 15.62 -9.67
C SER A 2 2.80 14.18 -9.27
N ALA A 3 1.95 13.97 -8.26
CA ALA A 3 1.37 12.66 -8.02
C ALA A 3 0.52 12.34 -9.26
N GLN A 4 0.91 11.33 -10.04
CA GLN A 4 0.02 10.81 -11.06
C GLN A 4 -1.16 10.17 -10.34
N ASP A 5 -2.38 10.56 -10.70
CA ASP A 5 -3.59 9.94 -10.18
C ASP A 5 -3.62 8.48 -10.63
N ILE A 6 -3.46 7.57 -9.66
CA ILE A 6 -3.53 6.14 -9.92
C ILE A 6 -5.02 5.78 -9.96
N VAL A 7 -5.59 5.68 -11.16
CA VAL A 7 -6.95 5.19 -11.33
C VAL A 7 -6.89 3.67 -11.44
N LEU A 8 -7.46 2.96 -10.47
CA LEU A 8 -7.57 1.50 -10.48
C LEU A 8 -8.99 1.08 -10.82
N SER A 9 -9.12 0.02 -11.59
CA SER A 9 -10.39 -0.69 -11.74
C SER A 9 -10.77 -1.41 -10.44
N PRO A 10 -12.06 -1.76 -10.24
CA PRO A 10 -12.49 -2.56 -9.11
C PRO A 10 -11.73 -3.89 -8.99
N GLU A 11 -11.40 -4.53 -10.13
CA GLU A 11 -10.67 -5.79 -10.19
C GLU A 11 -9.21 -5.63 -9.74
N GLU A 12 -8.54 -4.56 -10.18
CA GLU A 12 -7.17 -4.24 -9.77
C GLU A 12 -7.09 -3.93 -8.27
N SER A 13 -8.06 -3.17 -7.76
CA SER A 13 -8.15 -2.86 -6.32
C SER A 13 -8.37 -4.13 -5.47
N ALA A 14 -9.19 -5.07 -5.94
CA ALA A 14 -9.43 -6.34 -5.29
C ALA A 14 -8.16 -7.21 -5.28
N GLU A 15 -7.43 -7.24 -6.39
CA GLU A 15 -6.18 -7.99 -6.50
C GLU A 15 -5.07 -7.40 -5.62
N LEU A 16 -4.92 -6.08 -5.59
CA LEU A 16 -3.98 -5.41 -4.68
C LEU A 16 -4.34 -5.66 -3.21
N SER A 17 -5.64 -5.64 -2.87
CA SER A 17 -6.11 -5.97 -1.52
C SER A 17 -5.78 -7.42 -1.14
N ARG A 18 -5.97 -8.38 -2.06
CA ARG A 18 -5.57 -9.78 -1.87
C ARG A 18 -4.07 -9.92 -1.61
N ARG A 19 -3.24 -9.27 -2.43
CA ARG A 19 -1.78 -9.28 -2.27
C ARG A 19 -1.37 -8.71 -0.92
N THR A 20 -1.99 -7.61 -0.48
CA THR A 20 -1.69 -7.00 0.82
C THR A 20 -1.91 -7.95 2.01
N ARG A 21 -2.80 -8.95 1.86
CA ARG A 21 -3.14 -9.96 2.89
C ARG A 21 -2.44 -11.31 2.68
N SER A 22 -1.75 -11.50 1.56
CA SER A 22 -1.15 -12.78 1.23
C SER A 22 0.13 -13.01 2.03
N ALA A 23 0.18 -14.11 2.78
CA ALA A 23 1.36 -14.52 3.54
C ALA A 23 2.48 -15.11 2.67
N THR A 24 2.19 -15.42 1.39
CA THR A 24 3.15 -16.04 0.47
C THR A 24 3.98 -15.04 -0.35
N ILE A 25 3.65 -13.75 -0.31
CA ILE A 25 4.42 -12.71 -1.00
C ILE A 25 5.39 -12.01 -0.05
N SER A 26 6.47 -11.47 -0.61
CA SER A 26 7.43 -10.69 0.18
C SER A 26 6.74 -9.52 0.88
N GLN A 27 7.12 -9.25 2.13
CA GLN A 27 6.65 -8.07 2.88
C GLN A 27 6.81 -6.77 2.08
N ARG A 28 7.85 -6.69 1.24
CA ARG A 28 8.09 -5.54 0.36
C ARG A 28 6.98 -5.36 -0.67
N ASP A 29 6.52 -6.45 -1.28
CA ASP A 29 5.47 -6.41 -2.29
C ASP A 29 4.10 -6.15 -1.65
N GLY A 30 3.85 -6.70 -0.46
CA GLY A 30 2.68 -6.33 0.34
C GLY A 30 2.65 -4.83 0.66
N ARG A 31 3.80 -4.25 1.03
CA ARG A 31 3.93 -2.79 1.26
C ARG A 31 3.68 -1.98 -0.01
N ARG A 32 4.20 -2.41 -1.16
CA ARG A 32 3.97 -1.74 -2.45
C ARG A 32 2.50 -1.79 -2.86
N ALA A 33 1.86 -2.95 -2.74
CA ALA A 33 0.44 -3.10 -3.04
C ALA A 33 -0.41 -2.15 -2.18
N ARG A 34 -0.07 -2.02 -0.89
CA ARG A 34 -0.73 -1.10 0.03
C ARG A 34 -0.54 0.38 -0.34
N VAL A 35 0.66 0.77 -0.77
CA VAL A 35 0.95 2.14 -1.23
C VAL A 35 0.12 2.49 -2.47
N ILE A 36 0.07 1.58 -3.45
CA ILE A 36 -0.69 1.78 -4.70
C ILE A 36 -2.19 1.89 -4.39
N LEU A 37 -2.71 1.02 -3.53
CA LEU A 37 -4.11 1.02 -3.12
C LEU A 37 -4.51 2.31 -2.37
N LEU A 38 -3.64 2.83 -1.49
CA LEU A 38 -3.90 4.09 -0.80
C LEU A 38 -3.78 5.30 -1.72
N ALA A 39 -2.81 5.30 -2.64
CA ALA A 39 -2.69 6.36 -3.65
C ALA A 39 -3.91 6.42 -4.57
N ALA A 40 -4.45 5.27 -4.97
CA ALA A 40 -5.66 5.20 -5.78
C ALA A 40 -6.93 5.65 -5.03
N GLN A 41 -6.91 5.62 -3.70
CA GLN A 41 -7.97 6.18 -2.85
C GLN A 41 -7.86 7.70 -2.67
N GLY A 42 -6.88 8.35 -3.32
CA GLY A 42 -6.64 9.78 -3.17
C GLY A 42 -5.93 10.16 -1.87
N CYS A 43 -5.33 9.20 -1.16
CA CYS A 43 -4.55 9.53 0.04
C CYS A 43 -3.29 10.32 -0.34
N SER A 44 -3.03 11.40 0.40
CA SER A 44 -1.78 12.14 0.26
C SER A 44 -0.58 11.29 0.63
N ARG A 45 0.60 11.64 0.11
CA ARG A 45 1.85 10.93 0.43
C ARG A 45 2.15 10.89 1.93
N VAL A 46 1.73 11.91 2.69
CA VAL A 46 1.87 11.97 4.15
C VAL A 46 0.97 10.92 4.82
N GLU A 47 -0.29 10.82 4.39
CA GLU A 47 -1.23 9.81 4.91
C GLU A 47 -0.79 8.38 4.56
N ILE A 48 -0.29 8.18 3.34
CA ILE A 48 0.25 6.88 2.90
C ILE A 48 1.43 6.48 3.80
N SER A 49 2.37 7.41 4.03
CA SER A 49 3.52 7.16 4.89
C SER A 49 3.08 6.80 6.31
N ALA A 50 2.15 7.55 6.90
CA ALA A 50 1.62 7.29 8.23
C ALA A 50 0.96 5.91 8.34
N ARG A 51 0.14 5.52 7.35
CA ARG A 51 -0.55 4.21 7.31
C ARG A 51 0.36 3.02 7.02
N ASN A 52 1.54 3.25 6.44
CA ASN A 52 2.54 2.21 6.16
C ASN A 52 3.59 2.08 7.29
N ARG A 53 3.71 3.10 8.17
CA ARG A 53 4.74 3.21 9.22
C ARG A 53 4.65 2.15 10.33
N THR A 54 3.51 1.45 10.46
CA THR A 54 3.23 0.57 11.61
C THR A 54 4.11 -0.71 11.68
N ILE A 55 4.90 -1.05 10.65
CA ILE A 55 5.68 -2.30 10.64
C ILE A 55 7.19 -2.06 10.83
N THR A 56 7.66 -0.82 10.83
CA THR A 56 9.12 -0.55 10.95
C THR A 56 9.60 -0.41 12.39
N PHE A 57 8.70 -0.31 13.38
CA PHE A 57 9.07 -0.14 14.80
C PHE A 57 8.69 -1.32 15.70
N ALA A 58 8.16 -2.42 15.16
CA ALA A 58 7.71 -3.59 15.93
C ALA A 58 8.78 -4.72 16.04
N MET A 59 10.04 -4.45 15.69
CA MET A 59 11.17 -5.37 15.93
C MET A 59 12.40 -4.60 16.43
N ALA A 60 12.34 -4.14 17.68
CA ALA A 60 13.52 -3.73 18.43
C ALA A 60 13.36 -4.24 19.87
N PRO A 61 14.14 -5.24 20.32
CA PRO A 61 14.54 -5.34 21.71
C PRO A 61 15.63 -4.29 22.03
#